data_AF-E7N4T8-F1
#
_entry.id   AF-E7N4T8-F1
#
_cell.length_a   1.000
_cell.length_b   1.000
_cell.length_c   1.000
_cell.angle_alpha   90.00
_cell.angle_beta   90.00
_cell.angle_gamma   90.00
#
_symmetry.space_group_name_H-M   'P 1'
#
loop_
_entity.id
_entity.type
_entity.pdbx_description
1 polymer ?
#
loop_
_entity_poly.entity_id
_entity_poly.type
_entity_poly.pdbx_seq_one_letter_code
_entity_poly.pdbx_strand_id
1 'polypeptide(L)'
;MSTPIPVNTLLDNAIAELQNLEDGEYFLIRDLFRGYEWNRIPRSDRLLLGTLFLNHINTNPTKITAVEKTSAGQQKYLVDPGFPLPQSRNVR
;
A
#
# COMPACT_ATOMS: atom_id res chain seq x y z
N MET A 1 21.02 -19.99 -5.94
CA MET A 1 20.45 -19.28 -4.77
C MET A 1 19.77 -18.04 -5.30
N SER A 2 18.43 -17.93 -5.22
CA SER A 2 17.73 -16.71 -5.62
C SER A 2 17.99 -15.62 -4.58
N THR A 3 18.43 -14.45 -5.01
CA THR A 3 18.64 -13.29 -4.12
C THR A 3 17.31 -12.87 -3.48
N PRO A 4 17.28 -12.55 -2.17
CA PRO A 4 16.08 -11.99 -1.56
C PRO A 4 15.68 -10.70 -2.28
N ILE A 5 14.39 -10.53 -2.56
CA ILE A 5 13.86 -9.30 -3.14
C ILE A 5 14.04 -8.18 -2.10
N PRO A 6 14.71 -7.06 -2.41
CA PRO A 6 14.84 -5.94 -1.49
C PRO A 6 13.47 -5.39 -1.06
N VAL A 7 13.33 -5.00 0.20
CA VAL A 7 12.04 -4.52 0.75
C VAL A 7 11.55 -3.25 0.04
N ASN A 8 12.46 -2.39 -0.43
CA ASN A 8 12.09 -1.21 -1.22
C ASN A 8 11.40 -1.60 -2.54
N THR A 9 11.85 -2.67 -3.20
CA THR A 9 11.18 -3.20 -4.40
C THR A 9 9.78 -3.71 -4.08
N LEU A 10 9.58 -4.31 -2.90
CA LEU A 10 8.24 -4.71 -2.45
C LEU A 10 7.35 -3.48 -2.19
N LEU A 11 7.90 -2.40 -1.67
CA LEU A 11 7.19 -1.14 -1.46
C LEU A 11 6.77 -0.53 -2.80
N ASP A 12 7.68 -0.43 -3.77
CA ASP A 12 7.40 0.11 -5.10
C ASP A 12 6.29 -0.68 -5.79
N ASN A 13 6.34 -2.01 -5.72
CA ASN A 13 5.30 -2.88 -6.24
C ASN A 13 3.95 -2.64 -5.55
N ALA A 14 3.93 -2.54 -4.22
CA ALA A 14 2.69 -2.28 -3.48
C ALA A 14 2.07 -0.93 -3.87
N ILE A 15 2.89 0.11 -4.04
CA ILE A 15 2.41 1.44 -4.47
C ILE A 15 1.84 1.38 -5.89
N ALA A 16 2.52 0.68 -6.79
CA ALA A 16 2.05 0.52 -8.17
C ALA A 16 0.70 -0.20 -8.26
N GLU A 17 0.45 -1.18 -7.38
CA GLU A 17 -0.82 -1.91 -7.34
C GLU A 17 -2.01 -1.06 -6.86
N LEU A 18 -1.79 0.07 -6.18
CA LEU A 18 -2.87 0.95 -5.72
C LEU A 18 -3.71 1.53 -6.87
N GLN A 19 -3.15 1.62 -8.08
CA GLN A 19 -3.89 2.09 -9.26
C GLN A 19 -4.99 1.12 -9.70
N ASN A 20 -4.90 -0.14 -9.27
CA ASN A 20 -5.86 -1.19 -9.62
C ASN A 20 -7.04 -1.26 -8.63
N LEU A 21 -6.98 -0.52 -7.53
CA LEU A 21 -8.03 -0.51 -6.51
C LEU A 21 -9.14 0.48 -6.83
N GLU A 22 -10.36 0.08 -6.52
CA GLU A 22 -11.55 0.90 -6.71
C GLU A 22 -11.76 1.87 -5.55
N ASP A 23 -12.42 3.00 -5.82
CA ASP A 23 -12.72 3.98 -4.78
C ASP A 23 -13.76 3.42 -3.80
N GLY A 24 -13.55 3.64 -2.50
CA GLY A 24 -14.34 3.04 -1.42
C GLY A 24 -13.88 1.65 -1.00
N GLU A 25 -12.87 1.07 -1.66
CA GLU A 25 -12.34 -0.25 -1.32
C GLU A 25 -11.50 -0.24 -0.04
N TYR A 26 -11.70 -1.24 0.82
CA TYR A 26 -10.87 -1.50 1.99
C TYR A 26 -9.88 -2.63 1.71
N PHE A 27 -8.61 -2.43 2.06
CA PHE A 27 -7.57 -3.42 1.79
C PHE A 27 -6.52 -3.50 2.90
N LEU A 28 -5.79 -4.61 2.90
CA LEU A 28 -4.53 -4.82 3.63
C LEU A 28 -3.37 -4.86 2.62
N ILE A 29 -2.16 -4.55 3.07
CA ILE A 29 -0.96 -4.60 2.20
C ILE A 29 -0.79 -5.96 1.52
N ARG A 30 -1.15 -7.07 2.19
CA ARG A 30 -1.04 -8.41 1.61
C ARG A 30 -1.94 -8.63 0.39
N ASP A 31 -3.03 -7.87 0.30
CA ASP A 31 -4.04 -8.02 -0.76
C ASP A 31 -3.50 -7.41 -2.07
N LEU A 32 -2.48 -6.54 -1.98
CA LEU A 32 -1.72 -5.98 -3.11
C LEU A 32 -0.72 -6.98 -3.71
N PHE A 33 -0.67 -8.22 -3.21
CA PHE A 33 0.26 -9.24 -3.68
C PHE A 33 -0.51 -10.51 -4.00
N ARG A 34 0.02 -11.29 -4.95
CA ARG A 34 -0.45 -12.66 -5.14
C ARG A 34 -0.14 -13.46 -3.89
N GLY A 35 -1.08 -14.28 -3.43
CA GLY A 35 -0.94 -15.00 -2.16
C GLY A 35 0.35 -15.83 -2.04
N TYR A 36 0.81 -16.47 -3.12
CA TYR A 36 2.06 -17.22 -3.09
C TYR A 36 3.32 -16.33 -3.00
N GLU A 37 3.26 -15.09 -3.50
CA GLU A 37 4.36 -14.12 -3.42
C GLU A 37 4.45 -13.59 -1.99
N TRP A 38 3.31 -13.17 -1.43
CA TRP A 38 3.22 -12.74 -0.04
C TRP A 38 3.75 -13.80 0.93
N ASN A 39 3.38 -15.07 0.71
CA ASN A 39 3.79 -16.19 1.57
C ASN A 39 5.29 -16.48 1.55
N ARG A 40 6.01 -16.08 0.49
CA ARG A 40 7.47 -16.26 0.36
C ARG A 40 8.26 -15.13 1.03
N ILE A 41 7.63 -14.00 1.35
CA ILE A 41 8.30 -12.87 2.00
C ILE A 41 8.56 -13.22 3.48
N PRO A 42 9.81 -13.07 3.97
CA PRO A 42 10.11 -13.26 5.39
C PRO A 42 9.23 -12.39 6.30
N ARG A 43 8.97 -12.87 7.54
CA ARG A 43 8.14 -12.13 8.49
C ARG A 43 8.73 -10.76 8.84
N SER A 44 10.06 -10.68 9.01
CA SER A 44 10.77 -9.42 9.25
C SER A 44 10.50 -8.39 8.16
N ASP A 45 10.56 -8.84 6.92
CA ASP A 45 10.45 -7.99 5.74
C ASP A 45 9.01 -7.52 5.55
N ARG A 46 8.02 -8.37 5.86
CA ARG A 46 6.60 -7.97 5.91
C ARG A 46 6.31 -6.92 6.97
N LEU A 47 6.94 -7.00 8.14
CA LEU A 47 6.80 -5.98 9.19
C LEU A 47 7.43 -4.65 8.75
N LEU A 48 8.64 -4.70 8.19
CA LEU A 48 9.31 -3.51 7.67
C LEU A 48 8.51 -2.87 6.54
N LEU A 49 8.02 -3.68 5.60
CA LEU A 49 7.16 -3.23 4.51
C LEU A 49 5.91 -2.51 5.03
N GLY A 50 5.26 -3.07 6.06
CA GLY A 50 4.11 -2.43 6.70
C GLY A 50 4.41 -1.04 7.24
N THR A 51 5.55 -0.88 7.92
CA THR A 51 6.01 0.42 8.44
C THR A 51 6.33 1.40 7.32
N LEU A 52 7.07 0.96 6.29
CA LEU A 52 7.45 1.81 5.16
C LEU A 52 6.22 2.28 4.37
N PHE A 53 5.27 1.37 4.13
CA PHE A 53 4.04 1.69 3.42
C PHE A 53 3.20 2.70 4.21
N LEU A 54 3.01 2.48 5.52
CA LEU A 54 2.28 3.44 6.38
C LEU A 54 2.95 4.82 6.36
N ASN A 55 4.28 4.88 6.46
CA ASN A 55 5.03 6.14 6.36
C ASN A 55 4.83 6.80 4.99
N HIS A 56 4.87 6.04 3.90
CA HIS A 56 4.64 6.55 2.55
C HIS A 56 3.26 7.20 2.42
N ILE A 57 2.21 6.53 2.86
CA ILE A 57 0.83 7.06 2.83
C ILE A 57 0.70 8.32 3.70
N ASN A 58 1.32 8.36 4.88
CA ASN A 58 1.25 9.53 5.77
C ASN A 58 2.07 10.74 5.29
N THR A 59 3.10 10.52 4.46
CA THR A 59 4.03 11.57 4.02
C THR A 59 3.67 12.14 2.65
N ASN A 60 3.09 11.32 1.77
CA ASN A 60 2.75 11.72 0.41
C ASN A 60 1.25 11.95 0.28
N PRO A 61 0.81 13.00 -0.41
CA PRO A 61 -0.60 13.16 -0.75
C PRO A 61 -1.06 12.00 -1.63
N THR A 62 -1.96 11.15 -1.11
CA THR A 62 -2.54 10.01 -1.85
C THR A 62 -4.02 9.90 -1.54
N LYS A 63 -4.77 9.21 -2.41
CA LYS A 63 -6.17 8.84 -2.14
C LYS A 63 -6.33 7.75 -1.07
N ILE A 64 -5.26 7.31 -0.42
CA ILE A 64 -5.31 6.21 0.54
C ILE A 64 -5.28 6.78 1.96
N THR A 65 -6.20 6.30 2.79
CA THR A 65 -6.26 6.68 4.21
C THR A 65 -6.05 5.45 5.09
N ALA A 66 -5.15 5.56 6.06
CA ALA A 66 -4.99 4.55 7.11
C ALA A 66 -6.18 4.63 8.07
N VAL A 67 -6.89 3.51 8.27
CA VAL A 67 -8.06 3.44 9.15
C VAL A 67 -7.72 2.67 10.45
N GLU A 68 -8.60 1.80 10.92
CA GLU A 68 -8.33 0.93 12.06
C GLU A 68 -7.32 -0.20 11.76
N LYS A 69 -6.80 -0.81 12.82
CA LYS A 69 -6.08 -2.09 12.70
C LYS A 69 -7.05 -3.25 12.83
N THR A 70 -6.73 -4.37 12.19
CA THR A 70 -7.42 -5.65 12.43
C THR A 70 -7.18 -6.12 13.88
N SER A 71 -7.99 -7.06 14.37
CA SER A 71 -7.76 -7.72 15.67
C SER A 71 -6.39 -8.42 15.74
N ALA A 72 -5.80 -8.76 14.59
CA ALA A 72 -4.45 -9.31 14.46
C ALA A 72 -3.35 -8.24 14.37
N GLY A 73 -3.68 -6.96 14.56
CA GLY A 73 -2.74 -5.84 14.57
C GLY A 73 -2.27 -5.34 13.19
N GLN A 74 -2.87 -5.82 12.10
CA GLN A 74 -2.53 -5.38 10.74
C GLN A 74 -3.23 -4.07 10.41
N GLN A 75 -2.54 -3.13 9.77
CA GLN A 75 -3.15 -1.87 9.35
C GLN A 75 -4.12 -2.10 8.18
N LYS A 76 -5.37 -1.65 8.33
CA LYS A 76 -6.31 -1.53 7.20
C LYS A 76 -6.21 -0.14 6.57
N TYR A 77 -6.50 -0.09 5.28
CA TYR A 77 -6.52 1.11 4.47
C TYR A 77 -7.85 1.22 3.73
N LEU A 78 -8.24 2.45 3.40
CA LEU A 78 -9.39 2.79 2.57
C LEU A 78 -8.90 3.61 1.39
N VAL A 79 -9.38 3.29 0.19
CA VAL A 79 -9.30 4.17 -0.98
C VAL A 79 -10.38 5.24 -0.83
N ASP A 80 -9.99 6.46 -0.47
CA ASP A 80 -10.88 7.59 -0.23
C ASP A 80 -11.51 8.09 -1.55
N PRO A 81 -12.83 7.90 -1.76
CA PRO A 81 -13.54 8.36 -2.96
C PRO A 81 -13.62 9.89 -3.06
N GLY A 82 -13.35 10.60 -1.96
CA GLY A 82 -13.43 12.06 -1.87
C GLY A 82 -12.09 12.78 -2.02
N PHE A 83 -10.99 12.06 -2.26
CA PHE A 83 -9.68 12.69 -2.42
C PHE A 83 -9.69 13.61 -3.65
N PRO A 84 -9.49 14.93 -3.49
CA PRO A 84 -9.63 15.86 -4.59
C PRO A 84 -8.60 15.53 -5.67
N LEU A 85 -9.08 15.11 -6.85
CA LEU A 85 -8.24 14.96 -8.02
C LEU A 85 -7.52 16.29 -8.25
N PRO A 86 -6.19 16.29 -8.48
CA PRO A 86 -5.50 17.52 -8.83
C PRO A 86 -6.20 18.10 -10.05
N GLN A 87 -6.89 19.23 -9.86
CA GLN A 87 -7.62 19.88 -10.93
C GLN A 87 -6.61 20.17 -12.04
N SER A 88 -6.86 19.64 -13.23
CA SER A 88 -6.05 19.91 -14.42
C SER A 88 -5.76 21.40 -14.45
N ARG A 89 -4.49 21.75 -14.28
CA ARG A 89 -4.02 23.13 -14.29
C ARG A 89 -4.42 23.70 -15.64
N ASN A 90 -5.49 24.48 -15.69
CA ASN A 90 -5.87 25.23 -16.89
C ASN A 90 -4.66 26.11 -17.22
N VAL A 91 -3.92 25.70 -18.25
CA VAL A 91 -2.84 26.49 -18.84
C VAL A 91 -3.54 27.67 -19.50
N ARG A 92 -3.43 28.84 -18.86
CA ARG A 92 -3.70 30.12 -19.53
C ARG A 92 -2.54 30.45 -20.46
#